data_AF-A0A133VDW3-F1
#
_entry.id   AF-A0A133VDW3-F1
#
_cell.length_a   1.000
_cell.length_b   1.000
_cell.length_c   1.000
_cell.angle_alpha   90.00
_cell.angle_beta   90.00
_cell.angle_gamma   90.00
#
_symmetry.space_group_name_H-M   'P 1'
#
loop_
_entity.id
_entity.type
_entity.pdbx_description
1 polymer ?
#
loop_
_entity_poly.entity_id
_entity_poly.type
_entity_poly.pdbx_seq_one_letter_code
_entity_poly.pdbx_strand_id
1 'polypeptide(L)' 'EEIQDVAAMVKSKNIAIFPFAHLSGKLASPDFAISILGELESRVRKADYEVIRAPFGWYKEFEFRSKGHPLSALSRSVSL' A
#
# COMPACT_ATOMS: atom_id res chain seq x y z
N GLU A 1 -10.85 -2.30 -1.46
CA GLU A 1 -11.47 -3.41 -0.74
C GLU A 1 -10.44 -4.10 0.14
N GLU A 2 -9.58 -4.96 -0.39
CA GLU A 2 -8.57 -5.73 0.40
C GLU A 2 -7.82 -4.95 1.49
N ILE A 3 -7.31 -3.75 1.19
CA ILE A 3 -6.61 -2.91 2.17
C ILE A 3 -7.53 -2.51 3.33
N GLN A 4 -8.78 -2.15 3.04
CA GLN A 4 -9.77 -1.74 4.04
C GLN A 4 -10.20 -2.93 4.90
N ASP A 5 -10.36 -4.11 4.31
CA ASP A 5 -10.72 -5.32 5.04
C ASP A 5 -9.62 -5.72 6.03
N VAL A 6 -8.36 -5.72 5.57
CA VAL A 6 -7.21 -5.98 6.45
C VAL A 6 -7.10 -4.91 7.53
N ALA A 7 -7.22 -3.63 7.17
CA ALA A 7 -7.18 -2.53 8.12
C ALA A 7 -8.26 -2.65 9.20
N ALA A 8 -9.48 -3.06 8.83
CA ALA A 8 -10.57 -3.33 9.77
C ALA A 8 -10.25 -4.50 10.70
N MET A 9 -9.73 -5.62 10.17
CA MET A 9 -9.34 -6.80 10.98
C MET A 9 -8.28 -6.46 12.04
N VAL A 10 -7.29 -5.66 11.68
CA VAL A 10 -6.21 -5.25 12.61
C VAL A 10 -6.51 -3.94 13.35
N LYS A 11 -7.69 -3.35 13.12
CA LYS A 11 -8.15 -2.07 13.70
C LYS A 11 -7.16 -0.93 13.47
N SER A 12 -6.57 -0.85 12.27
CA SER A 12 -5.66 0.25 11.89
C SER A 12 -6.41 1.35 11.14
N LYS A 13 -6.20 2.60 11.55
CA LYS A 13 -6.67 3.80 10.82
C LYS A 13 -5.59 4.43 9.95
N ASN A 14 -4.32 4.10 10.20
CA ASN A 14 -3.18 4.66 9.49
C ASN A 14 -2.71 3.70 8.41
N ILE A 15 -2.56 4.19 7.18
CA ILE A 15 -2.14 3.42 6.01
C ILE A 15 -0.95 4.12 5.36
N ALA A 16 0.14 3.38 5.14
CA ALA A 16 1.27 3.82 4.35
C ALA A 16 1.24 3.14 2.98
N ILE A 17 1.12 3.92 1.90
CA ILE A 17 1.26 3.44 0.53
C ILE A 17 2.73 3.58 0.14
N PHE A 18 3.43 2.46 0.05
CA PHE A 18 4.86 2.43 -0.27
C PHE A 18 5.08 1.75 -1.64
N PRO A 19 5.51 2.50 -2.68
CA PRO A 19 5.78 1.89 -3.99
C PRO A 19 6.95 0.90 -3.90
N PHE A 20 6.71 -0.37 -4.22
CA PHE A 20 7.69 -1.45 -4.08
C PHE A 20 7.69 -2.39 -5.30
N ALA A 21 8.56 -2.10 -6.28
CA ALA A 21 8.62 -2.84 -7.55
C ALA A 21 9.09 -4.30 -7.40
N HIS A 22 9.85 -4.62 -6.36
CA HIS A 22 10.44 -5.97 -6.17
C HIS A 22 9.41 -7.08 -5.87
N LEU A 23 8.12 -6.76 -5.69
CA LEU A 23 7.07 -7.76 -5.43
C LEU A 23 6.56 -8.47 -6.69
N SER A 24 6.95 -8.03 -7.89
CA SER A 24 6.47 -8.60 -9.16
C SER A 24 7.59 -8.72 -10.19
N GLY A 25 7.56 -9.81 -10.97
CA GLY A 25 8.40 -9.99 -12.15
C GLY A 25 7.81 -9.35 -13.43
N LYS A 26 6.57 -8.85 -13.38
CA LYS A 26 5.90 -8.16 -14.49
C LYS A 26 5.41 -6.80 -14.01
N LEU A 27 6.13 -5.75 -14.41
CA LEU A 27 5.86 -4.37 -13.97
C LEU A 27 5.08 -3.62 -15.03
N ALA A 28 4.16 -2.76 -14.59
CA ALA A 28 3.50 -1.80 -15.46
C ALA A 28 4.44 -0.62 -15.80
N SER A 29 4.01 0.23 -16.74
CA SER A 29 4.75 1.47 -17.02
C SER A 29 4.76 2.41 -15.81
N PRO A 30 5.80 3.26 -15.66
CA PRO A 30 5.87 4.24 -14.57
C PRO A 30 4.65 5.15 -14.49
N ASP A 31 4.18 5.69 -15.62
CA ASP A 31 3.04 6.62 -15.66
C ASP A 31 1.76 5.96 -15.14
N PHE A 32 1.52 4.71 -15.56
CA PHE A 32 0.38 3.94 -15.09
C PHE A 32 0.49 3.65 -13.59
N ALA A 33 1.67 3.25 -13.12
CA ALA A 33 1.90 2.98 -11.71
C ALA A 33 1.67 4.24 -10.84
N ILE A 34 2.16 5.41 -11.27
CA ILE A 34 1.93 6.69 -10.59
C ILE A 34 0.44 7.00 -10.51
N SER A 35 -0.28 6.87 -11.63
CA SER A 35 -1.74 7.10 -11.69
C SER A 35 -2.50 6.20 -10.72
N ILE A 36 -2.23 4.89 -10.73
CA ILE A 36 -2.90 3.91 -9.87
C ILE A 36 -2.59 4.18 -8.38
N LEU A 37 -1.34 4.51 -8.04
CA LEU A 37 -0.98 4.84 -6.65
C LEU A 37 -1.69 6.10 -6.15
N GLY A 38 -1.84 7.12 -7.00
CA GLY A 38 -2.60 8.34 -6.67
C GLY A 38 -4.10 8.08 -6.53
N GLU A 39 -4.67 7.25 -7.40
CA GLU A 39 -6.07 6.84 -7.30
C GLU A 39 -6.32 6.01 -6.03
N LEU A 40 -5.41 5.09 -5.71
CA LEU A 40 -5.47 4.29 -4.48
C LEU A 40 -5.46 5.18 -3.24
N GLU A 41 -4.53 6.14 -3.16
CA GLU A 41 -4.47 7.13 -2.07
C GLU A 41 -5.81 7.87 -1.90
N SER A 42 -6.38 8.37 -3.01
CA SER A 42 -7.65 9.09 -3.01
C SER A 42 -8.82 8.21 -2.51
N ARG A 43 -8.92 6.98 -3.01
CA ARG A 43 -9.98 6.03 -2.62
C ARG A 43 -9.87 5.62 -1.14
N VAL A 44 -8.65 5.40 -0.64
CA VAL A 44 -8.44 5.03 0.75
C VAL A 44 -8.76 6.20 1.69
N ARG A 45 -8.36 7.44 1.34
CA ARG A 45 -8.75 8.64 2.11
C ARG A 45 -10.26 8.87 2.14
N LYS A 46 -10.95 8.67 1.00
CA LYS A 46 -12.42 8.77 0.93
C LYS A 46 -13.14 7.79 1.85
N ALA A 47 -12.47 6.71 2.25
CA ALA A 47 -12.98 5.73 3.20
C ALA A 47 -12.56 6.03 4.66
N ASP A 48 -12.17 7.27 4.97
CA ASP A 48 -11.89 7.74 6.33
C ASP A 48 -10.67 7.07 7.00
N TYR A 49 -9.59 6.94 6.21
CA TYR A 49 -8.28 6.50 6.67
C TYR A 49 -7.24 7.62 6.53
N GLU A 50 -6.29 7.65 7.46
CA GLU A 50 -5.12 8.52 7.41
C GLU A 50 -4.06 7.90 6.51
N VAL A 51 -3.73 8.56 5.40
CA VAL A 51 -2.86 7.99 4.37
C VAL A 51 -1.62 8.84 4.14
N ILE A 52 -0.46 8.20 4.26
CA ILE A 52 0.80 8.70 3.73
C ILE A 52 1.20 7.89 2.50
N ARG A 53 1.75 8.56 1.48
CA ARG A 53 2.30 7.91 0.30
C ARG A 53 3.75 8.32 0.11
N ALA A 54 4.64 7.33 0.04
CA ALA A 54 6.05 7.58 -0.25
C ALA A 54 6.24 8.01 -1.72
N PRO A 55 7.23 8.86 -2.03
CA PRO A 55 7.46 9.31 -3.40
C PRO A 55 7.85 8.14 -4.32
N PHE A 56 7.29 8.14 -5.53
CA PHE A 56 7.55 7.14 -6.57
C PHE A 56 8.87 7.43 -7.29
N GLY A 57 9.63 6.38 -7.63
CA GLY A 57 10.85 6.51 -8.44
C GLY A 57 12.12 6.90 -7.68
N TRP A 58 12.07 6.98 -6.35
CA TRP A 58 13.23 7.29 -5.50
C TRP A 58 13.77 6.06 -4.79
N TYR A 59 15.09 5.93 -4.70
CA TYR A 59 15.70 5.13 -3.64
C TYR A 59 15.42 5.80 -2.29
N LYS A 60 14.99 4.99 -1.31
CA LYS A 60 14.54 5.47 -0.01
C LYS A 60 15.12 4.57 1.06
N GLU A 61 15.77 5.17 2.05
CA GLU A 61 15.98 4.53 3.34
C GLU A 61 14.66 4.54 4.11
N PHE A 62 14.30 3.42 4.73
CA PHE A 62 13.10 3.31 5.55
C PHE A 62 13.34 2.33 6.69
N GLU A 63 12.63 2.56 7.79
CA GLU A 63 12.56 1.63 8.91
C GLU A 63 11.18 0.97 8.93
N PHE A 64 11.15 -0.34 9.14
CA PHE A 64 9.92 -1.11 9.29
C PHE A 64 10.00 -2.01 10.52
N ARG A 65 9.01 -1.91 11.40
CA ARG A 65 8.87 -2.77 12.58
C ARG A 65 7.50 -3.43 12.57
N SER A 66 7.48 -4.75 12.41
CA SER A 66 6.24 -5.52 12.50
C SER A 66 5.82 -5.70 13.96
N LYS A 67 4.50 -5.69 14.21
CA LYS A 67 3.92 -6.02 15.52
C LYS A 67 3.99 -7.52 15.85
N GLY A 68 4.29 -8.38 14.88
CA GLY A 68 4.55 -9.81 15.11
C GLY A 68 3.33 -10.70 15.39
N HIS A 69 2.11 -10.17 15.39
CA HIS A 69 0.89 -10.99 15.50
C HIS A 69 0.58 -11.75 14.19
N PRO A 70 -0.29 -12.77 14.17
CA PRO A 70 -0.54 -13.59 12.97
C PRO A 70 -1.00 -12.80 11.74
N LEU A 71 -1.76 -11.72 11.95
CA LEU A 71 -2.21 -10.81 10.87
C LEU A 71 -1.23 -9.66 10.57
N SER A 72 0.01 -9.69 11.09
CA SER A 72 0.95 -8.57 10.97
C SER A 72 1.72 -8.52 9.64
N ALA A 73 1.71 -9.62 8.89
CA ALA A 73 2.31 -9.73 7.57
C ALA A 73 1.41 -10.58 6.67
N LEU A 74 0.87 -9.97 5.63
CA LEU A 74 -0.04 -10.60 4.68
C LEU A 74 0.38 -10.22 3.26
N SER A 75 0.31 -11.16 2.32
CA SER A 75 0.44 -10.89 0.89
C SER A 75 -0.92 -10.98 0.20
N ARG A 76 -1.10 -10.22 -0.88
CA ARG A 76 -2.29 -10.22 -1.74
C ARG A 76 -1.87 -10.08 -3.19
N SER A 77 -2.58 -10.76 -4.08
CA SER A 77 -2.49 -10.58 -5.53
C SER A 77 -3.86 -10.14 -6.00
N VAL A 78 -3.93 -8.98 -6.66
CA VAL A 78 -5.18 -8.42 -7.19
C VAL A 78 -5.02 -8.29 -8.70
N SER A 79 -5.95 -8.88 -9.44
CA SER A 79 -6.10 -8.70 -10.88
C SER A 79 -7.29 -7.80 -11.17
N LEU A 80 -7.20 -7.04 -12.25
CA LEU A 80 -8.34 -6.29 -12.82
C LEU A 80 -9.27 -7.22 -13.59
#